data_AF-A0A7K1ZRK3-F1
#
_entry.id   AF-A0A7K1ZRK3-F1
#
_cell.length_a   1.000
_cell.length_b   1.000
_cell.length_c   1.000
_cell.angle_alpha   90.00
_cell.angle_beta   90.00
_cell.angle_gamma   90.00
#
_symmetry.space_group_name_H-M   'P 1'
#
loop_
_entity.id
_entity.type
_entity.pdbx_description
1 polymer ?
#
loop_
_entity_poly.entity_id
_entity_poly.type
_entity_poly.pdbx_seq_one_letter_code
_entity_poly.pdbx_strand_id
1 'polypeptide(L)'
;MEITNDPIHDTSEKDQIPGEQVSGKPVNSVLKQAAKYRSTITSASLMVPESRTIARLLLKDGGSDWRNHIVVNNVLQIRSSRAALSIAQVLRARLRLMGPELLDMVISGTRDTATHACFAAAIKHSALLGDYLDLVLREKYRLFVPKLRPGDWSRYIDDCRARDPEMAVWAESTVLRLRWVVHDMLAEMGYIDSTRSLRLHSVRVVPDVLRYLENEQEHYVLKCITVCP
;
A
#
# COMPACT_ATOMS: atom_id res chain seq x y z
N MET A 1 6.79 -40.40 73.71
CA MET A 1 5.79 -39.72 74.55
C MET A 1 4.60 -39.39 73.68
N GLU A 2 3.67 -40.34 73.54
CA GLU A 2 2.25 -40.01 73.35
C GLU A 2 1.75 -39.45 74.69
N ILE A 3 0.81 -38.48 74.71
CA ILE A 3 -0.60 -38.63 75.16
C ILE A 3 -1.43 -37.41 74.68
N THR A 4 -2.38 -37.66 73.77
CA THR A 4 -3.79 -37.19 73.63
C THR A 4 -4.27 -35.78 74.04
N ASN A 5 -5.06 -35.13 73.16
CA ASN A 5 -6.53 -35.02 73.32
C ASN A 5 -7.23 -34.37 72.10
N ASP A 6 -8.27 -35.05 71.63
CA ASP A 6 -9.36 -34.66 70.71
C ASP A 6 -10.67 -34.51 71.56
N PRO A 7 -11.92 -34.28 71.06
CA PRO A 7 -12.50 -33.55 69.89
C PRO A 7 -13.85 -32.78 70.18
N ILE A 8 -14.61 -32.40 69.11
CA ILE A 8 -16.10 -32.35 68.90
C ILE A 8 -16.89 -31.00 68.97
N HIS A 9 -17.51 -30.58 67.83
CA HIS A 9 -18.97 -30.54 67.50
C HIS A 9 -19.18 -29.81 66.12
N ASP A 10 -19.66 -30.46 65.05
CA ASP A 10 -21.07 -30.54 64.54
C ASP A 10 -21.74 -29.17 64.35
N THR A 11 -22.46 -28.78 63.29
CA THR A 11 -23.54 -29.45 62.53
C THR A 11 -23.98 -28.48 61.41
N SER A 12 -24.76 -28.97 60.44
CA SER A 12 -25.83 -28.26 59.69
C SER A 12 -25.61 -27.93 58.21
N GLU A 13 -26.09 -28.90 57.43
CA GLU A 13 -26.65 -28.89 56.07
C GLU A 13 -27.86 -27.93 55.89
N LYS A 14 -28.28 -27.71 54.62
CA LYS A 14 -29.48 -27.00 54.03
C LYS A 14 -29.17 -25.63 53.38
N ASP A 15 -29.58 -25.25 52.15
CA ASP A 15 -30.69 -25.65 51.26
C ASP A 15 -30.42 -25.23 49.77
N GLN A 16 -30.93 -26.04 48.83
CA GLN A 16 -31.60 -25.79 47.51
C GLN A 16 -31.17 -24.69 46.47
N ILE A 17 -30.85 -25.22 45.26
CA ILE A 17 -30.88 -24.82 43.80
C ILE A 17 -32.01 -23.81 43.36
N PRO A 18 -32.07 -23.16 42.13
CA PRO A 18 -31.47 -23.53 40.82
C PRO A 18 -31.08 -22.45 39.75
N GLY A 19 -30.22 -22.88 38.81
CA GLY A 19 -30.41 -22.69 37.36
C GLY A 19 -30.01 -21.35 36.70
N GLU A 20 -28.97 -21.37 35.86
CA GLU A 20 -28.96 -20.53 34.66
C GLU A 20 -28.21 -21.22 33.51
N GLN A 21 -29.01 -21.69 32.54
CA GLN A 21 -28.59 -22.14 31.23
C GLN A 21 -28.17 -20.90 30.41
N VAL A 22 -26.88 -20.61 30.30
CA VAL A 22 -26.40 -19.60 29.35
C VAL A 22 -26.25 -20.24 27.98
N SER A 23 -27.31 -20.10 27.20
CA SER A 23 -27.39 -20.25 25.75
C SER A 23 -26.10 -19.82 25.04
N GLY A 24 -25.36 -20.80 24.52
CA GLY A 24 -24.28 -20.57 23.55
C GLY A 24 -24.85 -19.99 22.26
N LYS A 25 -24.72 -18.67 22.08
CA LYS A 25 -24.91 -18.03 20.77
C LYS A 25 -23.81 -18.53 19.83
N PRO A 26 -24.12 -18.91 18.58
CA PRO A 26 -23.09 -19.30 17.63
C PRO A 26 -22.23 -18.07 17.30
N VAL A 27 -20.94 -18.16 17.60
CA VAL A 27 -19.94 -17.19 17.17
C VAL A 27 -19.71 -17.39 15.67
N ASN A 28 -20.62 -16.85 14.86
CA ASN A 28 -20.36 -16.64 13.44
C ASN A 28 -19.41 -15.44 13.31
N SER A 29 -18.11 -15.68 13.56
CA SER A 29 -17.06 -14.76 13.11
C SER A 29 -16.93 -14.88 11.60
N VAL A 30 -17.83 -14.23 10.87
CA VAL A 30 -17.63 -14.00 9.43
C VAL A 30 -16.32 -13.23 9.32
N LEU A 31 -15.31 -13.83 8.71
CA LEU A 31 -14.03 -13.19 8.44
C LEU A 31 -14.32 -11.90 7.64
N LYS A 32 -14.21 -10.75 8.28
CA LYS A 32 -14.42 -9.46 7.62
C LYS A 32 -13.29 -9.29 6.61
N GLN A 33 -13.60 -9.41 5.33
CA GLN A 33 -12.65 -9.27 4.24
C GLN A 33 -12.02 -7.87 4.32
N ALA A 34 -10.68 -7.80 4.35
CA ALA A 34 -10.02 -6.50 4.36
C ALA A 34 -10.22 -5.79 3.02
N ALA A 35 -10.57 -4.50 3.05
CA ALA A 35 -10.77 -3.69 1.86
C ALA A 35 -9.56 -3.77 0.91
N LYS A 36 -9.84 -4.08 -0.36
CA LYS A 36 -8.87 -4.16 -1.46
C LYS A 36 -8.35 -2.77 -1.80
N TYR A 37 -9.24 -1.79 -1.94
CA TYR A 37 -8.86 -0.43 -2.31
C TYR A 37 -8.68 0.47 -1.08
N ARG A 38 -7.48 1.06 -0.95
CA ARG A 38 -7.10 1.91 0.17
C ARG A 38 -6.57 3.26 -0.31
N SER A 39 -6.70 4.30 0.52
CA SER A 39 -6.23 5.66 0.23
C SER A 39 -4.77 5.93 0.65
N THR A 40 -4.03 4.87 1.02
CA THR A 40 -2.67 4.95 1.58
C THR A 40 -1.63 5.57 0.64
N ILE A 41 -1.91 5.63 -0.66
CA ILE A 41 -1.01 6.20 -1.66
C ILE A 41 -0.94 7.74 -1.61
N THR A 42 -1.89 8.42 -0.96
CA THR A 42 -2.08 9.90 -1.02
C THR A 42 -0.91 10.75 -0.53
N SER A 43 -0.02 10.21 0.32
CA SER A 43 1.04 11.00 0.95
C SER A 43 2.23 11.31 0.03
N ALA A 44 2.48 10.50 -1.00
CA ALA A 44 3.65 10.66 -1.88
C ALA A 44 3.40 10.07 -3.27
N SER A 45 3.88 10.75 -4.32
CA SER A 45 4.07 10.17 -5.66
C SER A 45 5.33 9.28 -5.67
N LEU A 46 6.13 9.20 -6.73
CA LEU A 46 7.32 8.31 -6.70
C LEU A 46 8.49 8.90 -5.92
N MET A 47 8.65 10.23 -5.97
CA MET A 47 9.66 10.97 -5.19
C MET A 47 11.03 10.28 -5.22
N VAL A 48 11.57 10.07 -6.43
CA VAL A 48 12.77 9.24 -6.66
C VAL A 48 13.97 9.65 -5.78
N PRO A 49 14.30 10.95 -5.58
CA PRO A 49 15.40 11.34 -4.69
C PRO A 49 15.20 10.87 -3.25
N GLU A 50 13.99 11.01 -2.70
CA GLU A 50 13.63 10.58 -1.36
C GLU A 50 13.57 9.04 -1.27
N SER A 51 13.02 8.38 -2.29
CA SER A 51 12.98 6.92 -2.41
C SER A 51 14.38 6.32 -2.40
N ARG A 52 15.37 6.95 -3.05
CA ARG A 52 16.79 6.56 -2.96
C ARG A 52 17.34 6.62 -1.55
N THR A 53 17.02 7.69 -0.83
CA THR A 53 17.46 7.85 0.56
C THR A 53 16.81 6.80 1.45
N ILE A 54 15.51 6.51 1.25
CA ILE A 54 14.83 5.45 1.98
C ILE A 54 15.39 4.06 1.65
N ALA A 55 15.66 3.76 0.37
CA ALA A 55 16.25 2.49 -0.05
C ALA A 55 17.63 2.27 0.60
N ARG A 56 18.49 3.30 0.65
CA ARG A 56 19.78 3.24 1.35
C ARG A 56 19.63 2.91 2.84
N LEU A 57 18.67 3.53 3.51
CA LEU A 57 18.40 3.22 4.92
C LEU A 57 17.94 1.77 5.08
N LEU A 58 16.99 1.32 4.24
CA LEU A 58 16.48 -0.05 4.29
C LEU A 58 17.58 -1.10 4.11
N LEU A 59 18.53 -0.89 3.19
CA LEU A 59 19.65 -1.80 2.99
C LEU A 59 20.71 -1.74 4.10
N LYS A 60 20.93 -0.56 4.71
CA LYS A 60 21.98 -0.38 5.72
C LYS A 60 21.63 -1.00 7.07
N ASP A 61 20.43 -0.76 7.58
CA ASP A 61 20.09 -1.08 8.97
C ASP A 61 18.68 -1.69 9.14
N GLY A 62 17.98 -2.01 8.05
CA GLY A 62 16.60 -2.50 8.09
C GLY A 62 15.57 -1.48 8.61
N GLY A 63 15.99 -0.24 8.88
CA GLY A 63 15.19 0.85 9.45
C GLY A 63 15.07 0.77 10.98
N SER A 64 16.15 0.40 11.67
CA SER A 64 16.22 0.30 13.13
C SER A 64 16.20 1.67 13.83
N ASP A 65 16.76 2.72 13.21
CA ASP A 65 16.76 4.10 13.75
C ASP A 65 15.93 5.09 12.90
N TRP A 66 14.77 4.63 12.44
CA TRP A 66 13.96 5.35 11.44
C TRP A 66 13.55 6.76 11.88
N ARG A 67 13.08 6.92 13.13
CA ARG A 67 12.56 8.21 13.60
C ARG A 67 13.66 9.26 13.65
N ASN A 68 14.86 8.88 14.11
CA ASN A 68 16.01 9.78 14.18
C ASN A 68 16.46 10.20 12.78
N HIS A 69 16.58 9.26 11.83
CA HIS A 69 16.92 9.57 10.44
C HIS A 69 15.95 10.59 9.81
N ILE A 70 14.65 10.38 9.96
CA ILE A 70 13.64 11.22 9.29
C ILE A 70 13.40 12.55 10.00
N VAL A 71 13.34 12.57 11.34
CA VAL A 71 12.92 13.75 12.10
C VAL A 71 14.10 14.59 12.57
N VAL A 72 15.15 13.95 13.10
CA VAL A 72 16.29 14.66 13.70
C VAL A 72 17.30 15.02 12.62
N ASN A 73 17.73 14.03 11.84
CA ASN A 73 18.72 14.22 10.78
C ASN A 73 18.12 14.81 9.50
N ASN A 74 16.78 14.86 9.39
CA ASN A 74 16.03 15.35 8.24
C ASN A 74 16.63 14.93 6.90
N VAL A 75 16.93 13.62 6.75
CA VAL A 75 17.61 13.10 5.55
C VAL A 75 16.82 13.29 4.26
N LEU A 76 15.50 13.54 4.37
CA LEU A 76 14.62 13.85 3.24
C LEU A 76 14.60 15.34 2.88
N GLN A 77 15.19 16.20 3.70
CA GLN A 77 15.21 17.66 3.53
C GLN A 77 13.80 18.28 3.41
N ILE A 78 12.80 17.67 4.04
CA ILE A 78 11.42 18.14 4.04
C ILE A 78 11.21 19.05 5.25
N ARG A 79 10.67 20.26 5.03
CA ARG A 79 10.50 21.27 6.09
C ARG A 79 9.59 20.82 7.24
N SER A 80 8.52 20.09 6.93
CA SER A 80 7.56 19.64 7.94
C SER A 80 7.89 18.21 8.38
N SER A 81 8.22 18.02 9.65
CA SER A 81 8.48 16.68 10.21
C SER A 81 7.29 15.73 10.07
N ARG A 82 6.05 16.26 10.17
CA ARG A 82 4.83 15.47 9.94
C ARG A 82 4.74 14.99 8.49
N ALA A 83 5.03 15.86 7.53
CA ALA A 83 5.05 15.48 6.12
C ALA A 83 6.19 14.50 5.82
N ALA A 84 7.38 14.76 6.36
CA ALA A 84 8.54 13.87 6.22
C ALA A 84 8.22 12.47 6.73
N LEU A 85 7.62 12.34 7.91
CA LEU A 85 7.19 11.04 8.47
C LEU A 85 6.15 10.34 7.58
N SER A 86 5.14 11.06 7.10
CA SER A 86 4.09 10.47 6.27
C SER A 86 4.62 10.01 4.91
N ILE A 87 5.46 10.82 4.27
CA ILE A 87 6.12 10.47 3.01
C ILE A 87 7.05 9.27 3.22
N ALA A 88 7.93 9.34 4.21
CA ALA A 88 8.86 8.27 4.52
C ALA A 88 8.12 6.95 4.79
N GLN A 89 7.03 6.98 5.56
CA GLN A 89 6.22 5.79 5.84
C GLN A 89 5.68 5.13 4.57
N VAL A 90 5.13 5.94 3.64
CA VAL A 90 4.58 5.40 2.38
C VAL A 90 5.68 4.88 1.45
N LEU A 91 6.77 5.61 1.28
CA LEU A 91 7.90 5.16 0.46
C LEU A 91 8.53 3.88 1.03
N ARG A 92 8.71 3.83 2.35
CA ARG A 92 9.18 2.63 3.05
C ARG A 92 8.25 1.45 2.85
N ALA A 93 6.94 1.65 3.01
CA ALA A 93 5.95 0.59 2.85
C ALA A 93 5.96 0.00 1.44
N ARG A 94 6.17 0.83 0.40
CA ARG A 94 6.34 0.37 -0.98
C ARG A 94 7.63 -0.42 -1.17
N LEU A 95 8.76 0.17 -0.79
CA LEU A 95 10.07 -0.41 -1.04
C LEU A 95 10.30 -1.72 -0.26
N ARG A 96 9.74 -1.86 0.95
CA ARG A 96 9.83 -3.11 1.73
C ARG A 96 9.11 -4.31 1.10
N LEU A 97 8.22 -4.08 0.13
CA LEU A 97 7.60 -5.18 -0.62
C LEU A 97 8.54 -5.77 -1.68
N MET A 98 9.65 -5.10 -1.95
CA MET A 98 10.61 -5.48 -2.98
C MET A 98 11.92 -5.95 -2.33
N GLY A 99 12.65 -6.78 -3.09
CA GLY A 99 13.93 -7.35 -2.69
C GLY A 99 15.12 -6.38 -2.86
N PRO A 100 16.29 -6.76 -2.33
CA PRO A 100 17.48 -5.91 -2.34
C PRO A 100 17.95 -5.53 -3.75
N GLU A 101 17.74 -6.37 -4.75
CA GLU A 101 18.11 -6.10 -6.15
C GLU A 101 17.35 -4.88 -6.71
N LEU A 102 16.03 -4.80 -6.49
CA LEU A 102 15.25 -3.62 -6.89
C LEU A 102 15.62 -2.39 -6.08
N LEU A 103 15.93 -2.54 -4.80
CA LEU A 103 16.41 -1.42 -3.97
C LEU A 103 17.73 -0.87 -4.51
N ASP A 104 18.66 -1.71 -4.96
CA ASP A 104 19.90 -1.25 -5.60
C ASP A 104 19.61 -0.53 -6.94
N MET A 105 18.67 -1.04 -7.75
CA MET A 105 18.22 -0.34 -8.96
C MET A 105 17.67 1.07 -8.66
N VAL A 106 16.96 1.26 -7.54
CA VAL A 106 16.50 2.58 -7.10
C VAL A 106 17.69 3.48 -6.76
N ILE A 107 18.66 2.96 -5.99
CA ILE A 107 19.81 3.71 -5.46
C ILE A 107 20.79 4.12 -6.55
N SER A 108 21.21 3.14 -7.34
CA SER A 108 22.37 3.18 -8.23
C SER A 108 21.97 3.31 -9.71
N GLY A 109 20.72 3.00 -10.05
CA GLY A 109 20.22 3.07 -11.42
C GLY A 109 20.14 4.49 -11.98
N THR A 110 19.93 4.58 -13.30
CA THR A 110 19.63 5.86 -13.97
C THR A 110 18.31 6.44 -13.44
N ARG A 111 17.99 7.68 -13.84
CA ARG A 111 16.70 8.29 -13.49
C ARG A 111 15.54 7.39 -13.89
N ASP A 112 15.53 6.88 -15.12
CA ASP A 112 14.44 6.06 -15.64
C ASP A 112 14.37 4.70 -14.93
N THR A 113 15.51 4.05 -14.72
CA THR A 113 15.56 2.79 -13.96
C THR A 113 14.98 2.97 -12.56
N ALA A 114 15.39 4.01 -11.84
CA ALA A 114 14.91 4.28 -10.49
C ALA A 114 13.42 4.66 -10.46
N THR A 115 12.96 5.46 -11.43
CA THR A 115 11.52 5.79 -11.60
C THR A 115 10.70 4.53 -11.82
N HIS A 116 11.11 3.66 -12.76
CA HIS A 116 10.41 2.44 -13.11
C HIS A 116 10.38 1.45 -11.93
N ALA A 117 11.50 1.31 -11.21
CA ALA A 117 11.57 0.50 -10.00
C ALA A 117 10.66 1.02 -8.88
N CYS A 118 10.65 2.35 -8.64
CA CYS A 118 9.75 2.97 -7.67
C CYS A 118 8.28 2.79 -8.06
N PHE A 119 7.96 2.89 -9.35
CA PHE A 119 6.62 2.71 -9.87
C PHE A 119 6.15 1.27 -9.71
N ALA A 120 7.00 0.28 -9.98
CA ALA A 120 6.73 -1.13 -9.71
C ALA A 120 6.40 -1.37 -8.23
N ALA A 121 7.19 -0.79 -7.31
CA ALA A 121 6.92 -0.84 -5.87
C ALA A 121 5.59 -0.17 -5.47
N ALA A 122 5.24 0.94 -6.13
CA ALA A 122 3.97 1.63 -5.91
C ALA A 122 2.77 0.80 -6.40
N ILE A 123 2.88 0.12 -7.54
CA ILE A 123 1.86 -0.80 -8.06
C ILE A 123 1.64 -1.95 -7.09
N LYS A 124 2.72 -2.62 -6.66
CA LYS A 124 2.62 -3.76 -5.72
C LYS A 124 1.95 -3.37 -4.40
N HIS A 125 2.22 -2.16 -3.92
CA HIS A 125 1.63 -1.64 -2.69
C HIS A 125 0.16 -1.19 -2.84
N SER A 126 -0.28 -0.81 -4.05
CA SER A 126 -1.57 -0.16 -4.27
C SER A 126 -2.36 -0.82 -5.39
N ALA A 127 -3.30 -1.69 -5.01
CA ALA A 127 -4.26 -2.27 -5.95
C ALA A 127 -5.09 -1.20 -6.68
N LEU A 128 -5.31 -0.03 -6.05
CA LEU A 128 -5.98 1.10 -6.69
C LEU A 128 -5.16 1.68 -7.86
N LEU A 129 -3.82 1.67 -7.77
CA LEU A 129 -2.96 2.11 -8.87
C LEU A 129 -2.86 1.04 -9.95
N GLY A 130 -2.59 -0.21 -9.55
CA GLY A 130 -2.46 -1.34 -10.47
C GLY A 130 -3.72 -1.58 -11.30
N ASP A 131 -4.89 -1.57 -10.68
CA ASP A 131 -6.15 -1.75 -11.40
C ASP A 131 -6.51 -0.54 -12.27
N TYR A 132 -6.07 0.68 -11.93
CA TYR A 132 -6.27 1.84 -12.81
C TYR A 132 -5.46 1.68 -14.10
N LEU A 133 -4.22 1.19 -13.98
CA LEU A 133 -3.39 0.85 -15.13
C LEU A 133 -4.06 -0.24 -15.98
N ASP A 134 -4.44 -1.35 -15.35
CA ASP A 134 -4.93 -2.54 -16.04
C ASP A 134 -6.32 -2.37 -16.66
N LEU A 135 -7.24 -1.72 -15.95
CA LEU A 135 -8.64 -1.60 -16.38
C LEU A 135 -8.91 -0.35 -17.20
N VAL A 136 -8.23 0.76 -16.89
CA VAL A 136 -8.47 2.04 -17.58
C VAL A 136 -7.42 2.26 -18.66
N LEU A 137 -6.14 2.34 -18.30
CA LEU A 137 -5.09 2.71 -19.27
C LEU A 137 -4.97 1.67 -20.38
N ARG A 138 -4.95 0.36 -20.05
CA ARG A 138 -4.91 -0.71 -21.06
C ARG A 138 -6.06 -0.61 -22.05
N GLU A 139 -7.29 -0.34 -21.57
CA GLU A 139 -8.44 -0.17 -22.45
C GLU A 139 -8.26 1.05 -23.37
N LYS A 140 -7.77 2.17 -22.85
CA LYS A 140 -7.49 3.36 -23.67
C LYS A 140 -6.47 3.07 -24.77
N TYR A 141 -5.40 2.33 -24.48
CA TYR A 141 -4.43 1.91 -25.50
C TYR A 141 -5.07 0.98 -26.54
N ARG A 142 -5.85 -0.01 -26.10
CA ARG A 142 -6.56 -0.94 -26.99
C ARG A 142 -7.52 -0.23 -27.94
N LEU A 143 -8.17 0.83 -27.46
CA LEU A 143 -9.11 1.65 -28.23
C LEU A 143 -8.44 2.82 -28.96
N PHE A 144 -7.10 2.92 -28.94
CA PHE A 144 -6.33 4.03 -29.52
C PHE A 144 -6.82 5.42 -29.08
N VAL A 145 -7.30 5.53 -27.84
CA VAL A 145 -7.77 6.80 -27.28
C VAL A 145 -6.53 7.65 -26.93
N PRO A 146 -6.39 8.87 -27.50
CA PRO A 146 -5.15 9.63 -27.38
C PRO A 146 -4.95 10.33 -26.03
N LYS A 147 -5.98 10.36 -25.17
CA LYS A 147 -5.92 11.06 -23.88
C LYS A 147 -6.90 10.50 -22.86
N LEU A 148 -6.54 10.61 -21.57
CA LEU A 148 -7.49 10.41 -20.48
C LEU A 148 -8.45 11.59 -20.40
N ARG A 149 -9.72 11.29 -20.12
CA ARG A 149 -10.76 12.29 -19.88
C ARG A 149 -10.88 12.55 -18.39
N PRO A 150 -11.25 13.77 -17.96
CA PRO A 150 -11.45 14.08 -16.54
C PRO A 150 -12.39 13.11 -15.81
N GLY A 151 -13.45 12.65 -16.49
CA GLY A 151 -14.43 11.71 -15.93
C GLY A 151 -13.97 10.25 -15.82
N ASP A 152 -12.86 9.86 -16.46
CA ASP A 152 -12.36 8.47 -16.41
C ASP A 152 -11.98 8.08 -14.97
N TRP A 153 -11.42 9.02 -14.19
CA TRP A 153 -11.07 8.77 -12.80
C TRP A 153 -12.31 8.58 -11.91
N SER A 154 -13.31 9.45 -12.05
CA SER A 154 -14.54 9.35 -11.24
C SER A 154 -15.26 8.04 -11.48
N ARG A 155 -15.43 7.67 -12.75
CA ARG A 155 -16.02 6.37 -13.14
C ARG A 155 -15.23 5.21 -12.55
N TYR A 156 -13.90 5.26 -12.64
CA TYR A 156 -13.05 4.22 -12.07
C TYR A 156 -13.26 4.04 -10.55
N ILE A 157 -13.41 5.14 -9.80
CA ILE A 157 -13.66 5.09 -8.35
C ILE A 157 -15.03 4.48 -8.06
N ASP A 158 -16.06 4.81 -8.84
CA ASP A 158 -17.39 4.22 -8.69
C ASP A 158 -17.36 2.72 -9.00
N ASP A 159 -16.65 2.32 -10.06
CA ASP A 159 -16.47 0.91 -10.39
C ASP A 159 -15.65 0.17 -9.31
N CYS A 160 -14.70 0.84 -8.64
CA CYS A 160 -13.96 0.26 -7.50
C CYS A 160 -14.89 -0.04 -6.33
N ARG A 161 -15.81 0.87 -6.00
CA ARG A 161 -16.81 0.67 -4.94
C ARG A 161 -17.74 -0.49 -5.26
N ALA A 162 -18.13 -0.63 -6.53
CA ALA A 162 -18.95 -1.76 -6.96
C ALA A 162 -18.21 -3.11 -6.85
N ARG A 163 -16.88 -3.13 -7.06
CA ARG A 163 -16.04 -4.34 -6.96
C ARG A 163 -15.64 -4.70 -5.52
N ASP A 164 -15.55 -3.73 -4.63
CA ASP A 164 -15.08 -3.89 -3.25
C ASP A 164 -16.08 -3.24 -2.28
N PRO A 165 -17.10 -4.00 -1.82
CA PRO A 165 -18.11 -3.48 -0.89
C PRO A 165 -17.55 -2.99 0.45
N GLU A 166 -16.35 -3.45 0.84
CA GLU A 166 -15.67 -3.04 2.07
C GLU A 166 -14.82 -1.76 1.88
N MET A 167 -14.75 -1.24 0.65
CA MET A 167 -14.06 0.00 0.33
C MET A 167 -14.69 1.18 1.08
N ALA A 168 -13.87 1.92 1.81
CA ALA A 168 -14.34 3.10 2.52
C ALA A 168 -14.85 4.18 1.56
N VAL A 169 -15.95 4.85 1.93
CA VAL A 169 -16.43 6.03 1.22
C VAL A 169 -15.52 7.20 1.57
N TRP A 170 -14.69 7.60 0.61
CA TRP A 170 -13.78 8.74 0.77
C TRP A 170 -14.47 10.06 0.47
N ALA A 171 -14.08 11.11 1.22
CA ALA A 171 -14.45 12.48 0.92
C ALA A 171 -13.87 12.94 -0.43
N GLU A 172 -14.52 13.92 -1.07
CA GLU A 172 -14.10 14.46 -2.37
C GLU A 172 -12.64 14.93 -2.38
N SER A 173 -12.18 15.56 -1.29
CA SER A 173 -10.80 16.00 -1.14
C SER A 173 -9.79 14.85 -1.21
N THR A 174 -10.14 13.69 -0.65
CA THR A 174 -9.32 12.48 -0.73
C THR A 174 -9.33 11.88 -2.13
N VAL A 175 -10.49 11.84 -2.79
CA VAL A 175 -10.60 11.36 -4.19
C VAL A 175 -9.79 12.25 -5.14
N LEU A 176 -9.85 13.57 -4.97
CA LEU A 176 -9.05 14.52 -5.74
C LEU A 176 -7.56 14.35 -5.48
N ARG A 177 -7.17 14.14 -4.22
CA ARG A 177 -5.77 13.89 -3.86
C ARG A 177 -5.26 12.58 -4.47
N LEU A 178 -6.06 11.52 -4.44
CA LEU A 178 -5.73 10.25 -5.08
C LEU A 178 -5.54 10.41 -6.58
N ARG A 179 -6.47 11.12 -7.25
CA ARG A 179 -6.35 11.42 -8.68
C ARG A 179 -5.04 12.12 -8.99
N TRP A 180 -4.72 13.16 -8.23
CA TRP A 180 -3.49 13.93 -8.41
C TRP A 180 -2.26 13.03 -8.25
N VAL A 181 -2.15 12.26 -7.16
CA VAL A 181 -0.99 11.38 -6.94
C VAL A 181 -0.86 10.34 -8.04
N VAL A 182 -1.96 9.69 -8.44
CA VAL A 182 -1.91 8.68 -9.51
C VAL A 182 -1.49 9.31 -10.84
N HIS A 183 -2.08 10.44 -11.23
CA HIS A 183 -1.71 11.11 -12.47
C HIS A 183 -0.28 11.66 -12.43
N ASP A 184 0.20 12.13 -11.28
CA ASP A 184 1.59 12.54 -11.08
C ASP A 184 2.55 11.37 -11.33
N MET A 185 2.28 10.20 -10.74
CA MET A 185 3.08 9.00 -10.99
C MET A 185 3.04 8.55 -12.47
N LEU A 186 1.89 8.67 -13.14
CA LEU A 186 1.78 8.38 -14.57
C LEU A 186 2.62 9.35 -15.42
N ALA A 187 2.69 10.62 -15.03
CA ALA A 187 3.51 11.62 -15.69
C ALA A 187 5.01 11.36 -15.43
N GLU A 188 5.39 11.02 -14.20
CA GLU A 188 6.76 10.61 -13.85
C GLU A 188 7.22 9.39 -14.67
N MET A 189 6.33 8.41 -14.87
CA MET A 189 6.57 7.22 -15.70
C MET A 189 6.54 7.52 -17.21
N GLY A 190 6.00 8.67 -17.63
CA GLY A 190 5.86 9.04 -19.03
C GLY A 190 4.64 8.43 -19.74
N TYR A 191 3.71 7.78 -19.03
CA TYR A 191 2.45 7.31 -19.64
C TYR A 191 1.57 8.48 -20.09
N ILE A 192 1.70 9.62 -19.42
CA ILE A 192 1.08 10.87 -19.84
C ILE A 192 2.11 11.98 -19.97
N ASP A 193 1.90 12.88 -20.93
CA ASP A 193 2.71 14.10 -21.09
C ASP A 193 2.80 14.93 -19.81
N SER A 194 1.64 15.14 -19.18
CA SER A 194 1.51 15.93 -17.96
C SER A 194 0.15 15.70 -17.32
N THR A 195 0.03 16.05 -16.04
CA THR A 195 -1.22 16.06 -15.30
C THR A 195 -2.24 17.08 -15.84
N ARG A 196 -1.83 18.00 -16.71
CA ARG A 196 -2.70 18.98 -17.37
C ARG A 196 -3.24 18.51 -18.72
N SER A 197 -2.37 17.97 -19.58
CA SER A 197 -2.74 17.56 -20.94
C SER A 197 -3.40 16.18 -20.97
N LEU A 198 -3.00 15.28 -20.07
CA LEU A 198 -3.47 13.90 -19.97
C LEU A 198 -3.36 13.10 -21.29
N ARG A 199 -2.49 13.54 -22.21
CA ARG A 199 -2.22 12.85 -23.47
C ARG A 199 -1.42 11.59 -23.19
N LEU A 200 -1.86 10.46 -23.74
CA LEU A 200 -1.26 9.16 -23.50
C LEU A 200 -0.07 8.93 -24.44
N HIS A 201 0.98 8.34 -23.90
CA HIS A 201 2.18 7.90 -24.62
C HIS A 201 2.49 6.45 -24.33
N SER A 202 3.15 5.78 -25.28
CA SER A 202 3.67 4.45 -25.02
C SER A 202 4.97 4.53 -24.23
N VAL A 203 5.03 3.78 -23.12
CA VAL A 203 6.23 3.70 -22.28
C VAL A 203 6.84 2.33 -22.45
N ARG A 204 8.16 2.30 -22.68
CA ARG A 204 8.95 1.07 -22.62
C ARG A 204 9.60 0.98 -21.25
N VAL A 205 9.18 -0.01 -20.46
CA VAL A 205 9.78 -0.27 -19.16
C VAL A 205 11.22 -0.74 -19.37
N VAL A 206 12.11 -0.31 -18.47
CA VAL A 206 13.54 -0.64 -18.54
C VAL A 206 13.72 -2.16 -18.37
N PRO A 207 14.50 -2.84 -19.24
CA PRO A 207 14.62 -4.30 -19.22
C PRO A 207 15.08 -4.89 -17.88
N ASP A 208 15.95 -4.20 -17.15
CA ASP A 208 16.43 -4.71 -15.86
C ASP A 208 15.31 -4.77 -14.80
N VAL A 209 14.39 -3.80 -14.83
CA VAL A 209 13.21 -3.82 -13.95
C VAL A 209 12.27 -4.96 -14.35
N LEU A 210 12.07 -5.19 -15.65
CA LEU A 210 11.24 -6.31 -16.12
C LEU A 210 11.83 -7.66 -15.72
N ARG A 211 13.14 -7.85 -15.92
CA ARG A 211 13.84 -9.09 -15.55
C ARG A 211 13.73 -9.38 -14.06
N TYR A 212 13.90 -8.37 -13.22
CA TYR A 212 13.70 -8.51 -11.78
C TYR A 212 12.27 -8.97 -11.45
N LEU A 213 11.26 -8.31 -12.03
CA LEU A 213 9.86 -8.65 -11.78
C LEU A 213 9.49 -10.06 -12.29
N GLU A 214 10.11 -10.52 -13.38
CA GLU A 214 9.97 -11.88 -13.90
C GLU A 214 10.61 -12.91 -12.96
N ASN A 215 11.84 -12.65 -12.52
CA ASN A 215 12.58 -13.54 -11.60
C ASN A 215 11.85 -13.71 -10.26
N GLU A 216 11.29 -12.64 -9.73
CA GLU A 216 10.53 -12.63 -8.47
C GLU A 216 9.05 -13.03 -8.64
N GLN A 217 8.63 -13.41 -9.86
CA GLN A 217 7.27 -13.85 -10.19
C GLN A 217 6.18 -12.81 -9.84
N GLU A 218 6.49 -11.54 -10.01
CA GLU A 218 5.60 -10.41 -9.73
C GLU A 218 4.54 -10.22 -10.84
N HIS A 219 3.75 -11.27 -11.11
CA HIS A 219 2.82 -11.33 -12.24
C HIS A 219 1.81 -10.17 -12.27
N TYR A 220 1.29 -9.76 -11.10
CA TYR A 220 0.38 -8.62 -11.01
C TYR A 220 1.07 -7.32 -11.43
N VAL A 221 2.29 -7.08 -10.92
CA VAL A 221 3.06 -5.87 -11.24
C VAL A 221 3.44 -5.85 -12.72
N LEU A 222 3.93 -6.98 -13.25
CA LEU A 222 4.25 -7.14 -14.67
C LEU A 222 3.06 -6.81 -15.56
N LYS A 223 1.89 -7.38 -15.24
CA LYS A 223 0.66 -7.09 -15.97
C LYS A 223 0.37 -5.58 -15.95
N CYS A 224 0.36 -4.96 -14.77
CA CYS A 224 -0.02 -3.55 -14.63
C CYS A 224 1.02 -2.55 -15.19
N ILE A 225 2.31 -2.87 -15.19
CA ILE A 225 3.36 -1.98 -15.69
C ILE A 225 3.58 -2.13 -17.21
N THR A 226 3.04 -3.17 -17.84
CA THR A 226 3.09 -3.38 -19.30
C THR A 226 1.69 -3.25 -19.91
N VAL A 227 1.12 -2.05 -19.78
CA VAL A 227 -0.23 -1.73 -20.31
C VAL A 227 -0.23 -1.31 -21.77
N CYS A 228 0.93 -0.93 -22.29
CA CYS A 228 1.08 -0.61 -23.71
C CYS A 228 1.20 -1.90 -24.53
N PRO A 229 0.57 -1.96 -25.72
CA PRO A 229 0.75 -3.06 -26.67
C PRO A 229 2.16 -3.08 -27.27
#